data_AF-A7DY99-F1
#
_entry.id   AF-A7DY99-F1
#
_cell.length_a   1.000
_cell.length_b   1.000
_cell.length_c   1.000
_cell.angle_alpha   90.00
_cell.angle_beta   90.00
_cell.angle_gamma   90.00
#
_symmetry.space_group_name_H-M   'P 1'
#
loop_
_entity.id
_entity.type
_entity.pdbx_description
1 polymer ?
#
loop_
_entity_poly.entity_id
_entity_poly.type
_entity_poly.pdbx_seq_one_letter_code
_entity_poly.pdbx_strand_id
1 'polypeptide(L)'
;DWAWTSFVVFSISQSTMLAVGAIYYMLFTGVPGTATYYATIMTIYTWVAKGAWFALGYPYDFVVVPVWIPSAMLLDLSYWATRR
;
A
#
# COMPACT_ATOMS: atom_id res chain seq x y z
N ASP A 1 -21.06 2.53 -13.75
CA ASP A 1 -21.02 3.45 -12.59
C ASP A 1 -20.45 2.80 -11.34
N TRP A 2 -21.16 1.85 -10.73
CA TRP A 2 -20.78 1.23 -9.44
C TRP A 2 -19.37 0.62 -9.40
N ALA A 3 -18.95 -0.12 -10.43
CA ALA A 3 -17.62 -0.75 -10.47
C ALA A 3 -16.50 0.30 -10.50
N TRP A 4 -16.71 1.40 -11.23
CA TRP A 4 -15.76 2.51 -11.31
C TRP A 4 -15.67 3.28 -9.98
N THR A 5 -16.80 3.58 -9.35
CA THR A 5 -16.79 4.22 -8.03
C THR A 5 -16.10 3.34 -6.98
N SER A 6 -16.33 2.02 -7.01
CA SER A 6 -15.64 1.06 -6.13
C SER A 6 -14.13 1.05 -6.36
N PHE A 7 -13.67 1.22 -7.61
CA PHE A 7 -12.24 1.33 -7.94
C PHE A 7 -11.57 2.47 -7.20
N VAL A 8 -12.17 3.65 -7.36
CA VAL A 8 -11.59 4.91 -6.92
C VAL A 8 -11.56 4.92 -5.40
N VAL A 9 -12.67 4.54 -4.75
CA VAL A 9 -12.77 4.46 -3.30
C VAL A 9 -11.78 3.44 -2.74
N PHE A 10 -11.71 2.23 -3.31
CA PHE A 10 -10.77 1.20 -2.85
C PHE A 10 -9.32 1.63 -3.04
N SER A 11 -8.96 2.18 -4.20
CA SER A 11 -7.60 2.61 -4.51
C SER A 11 -7.13 3.74 -3.60
N ILE A 12 -7.98 4.75 -3.37
CA ILE A 12 -7.66 5.85 -2.44
C ILE A 12 -7.54 5.31 -1.02
N SER A 13 -8.46 4.44 -0.59
CA SER A 13 -8.41 3.81 0.74
C SER A 13 -7.13 2.98 0.93
N GLN A 14 -6.71 2.25 -0.10
CA GLN A 14 -5.50 1.45 -0.06
C GLN A 14 -4.23 2.32 -0.01
N SER A 15 -4.15 3.35 -0.86
CA SER A 15 -3.01 4.27 -0.88
C SER A 15 -2.89 5.05 0.43
N THR A 16 -4.01 5.51 1.00
CA THR A 16 -4.02 6.23 2.29
C THR A 16 -3.63 5.31 3.44
N MET A 17 -4.17 4.09 3.50
CA MET A 17 -3.81 3.09 4.50
C MET A 17 -2.31 2.74 4.45
N LEU A 18 -1.73 2.67 3.24
CA LEU A 18 -0.30 2.42 3.07
C LEU A 18 0.55 3.60 3.54
N ALA A 19 0.27 4.81 3.03
CA ALA A 19 1.06 6.00 3.35
C ALA A 19 0.99 6.34 4.84
N VAL A 20 -0.22 6.43 5.40
CA VAL A 20 -0.42 6.79 6.82
C VAL A 20 0.13 5.69 7.73
N GLY A 21 -0.14 4.42 7.44
CA GLY A 21 0.36 3.31 8.25
C GLY A 21 1.88 3.20 8.23
N ALA A 22 2.51 3.29 7.06
CA ALA A 22 3.96 3.23 6.94
C ALA A 22 4.65 4.37 7.71
N ILE A 23 4.13 5.60 7.61
CA ILE A 23 4.64 6.76 8.35
C ILE A 23 4.43 6.56 9.86
N TYR A 24 3.22 6.16 10.27
CA TYR A 24 2.88 5.95 11.68
C TYR A 24 3.83 4.95 12.34
N TYR A 25 3.98 3.76 11.75
CA TYR A 25 4.84 2.74 12.34
C TYR A 25 6.31 3.15 12.32
N MET A 26 6.80 3.77 11.24
CA MET A 26 8.19 4.22 11.15
C MET A 26 8.53 5.30 12.18
N LEU A 27 7.62 6.26 12.41
CA LEU A 27 7.82 7.31 13.41
C LEU A 27 7.76 6.74 14.83
N PHE A 28 6.86 5.79 15.09
CA PHE A 28 6.69 5.19 16.40
C PHE A 28 7.81 4.21 16.79
N THR A 29 8.14 3.27 15.92
CA THR A 29 9.20 2.29 16.19
C THR A 29 10.57 2.93 16.08
N GLY A 30 10.74 3.88 15.16
CA GLY A 30 12.00 4.55 14.91
C GLY A 30 13.11 3.63 14.40
N VAL A 31 12.79 2.44 13.83
CA VAL A 31 13.77 1.46 13.35
C VAL A 31 13.82 1.45 11.81
N PRO A 32 15.02 1.40 11.18
CA PRO A 32 15.14 1.32 9.73
C PRO A 32 14.43 0.11 9.12
N GLY A 33 13.75 0.33 7.98
CA GLY A 33 13.03 -0.71 7.25
C GLY A 33 11.58 -0.91 7.69
N THR A 34 11.08 -0.14 8.67
CA THR A 34 9.71 -0.30 9.18
C THR A 34 8.67 0.03 8.12
N ALA A 35 8.87 1.08 7.32
CA ALA A 35 7.94 1.47 6.26
C ALA A 35 7.89 0.40 5.15
N THR A 36 9.05 -0.12 4.77
CA THR A 36 9.19 -1.20 3.78
C THR A 36 8.53 -2.50 4.28
N TYR A 37 8.68 -2.82 5.56
CA TYR A 37 8.05 -3.99 6.18
C TYR A 37 6.52 -3.89 6.16
N TYR A 38 5.99 -2.72 6.55
CA TYR A 38 4.55 -2.46 6.48
C TYR A 38 4.02 -2.57 5.04
N ALA A 39 4.72 -1.98 4.06
CA ALA A 39 4.33 -2.08 2.66
C ALA A 39 4.35 -3.51 2.11
N THR A 40 5.24 -4.36 2.61
CA THR A 40 5.29 -5.78 2.25
C THR A 40 4.05 -6.52 2.73
N ILE A 41 3.67 -6.31 4.01
CA ILE A 41 2.45 -6.87 4.60
C ILE A 41 1.20 -6.36 3.87
N MET A 42 1.15 -5.05 3.60
CA MET A 42 0.06 -4.44 2.86
C MET A 42 -0.06 -4.96 1.43
N THR A 43 1.08 -5.25 0.78
CA THR A 43 1.08 -5.89 -0.54
C THR A 43 0.38 -7.24 -0.45
N ILE A 44 0.75 -8.09 0.51
CA ILE A 44 0.12 -9.40 0.70
C ILE A 44 -1.39 -9.28 0.97
N TYR A 45 -1.82 -8.45 1.93
CA TYR A 45 -3.24 -8.29 2.25
C TYR A 45 -4.06 -7.76 1.07
N THR A 46 -3.49 -6.83 0.31
CA THR A 46 -4.21 -6.23 -0.81
C THR A 46 -4.29 -7.17 -1.99
N TRP A 47 -3.28 -8.01 -2.23
CA TRP A 47 -3.38 -9.11 -3.21
C TRP A 47 -4.48 -10.10 -2.86
N VAL A 48 -4.63 -10.47 -1.57
CA VAL A 48 -5.72 -11.35 -1.13
C VAL A 48 -7.08 -10.69 -1.36
N ALA A 49 -7.24 -9.43 -0.96
CA ALA A 49 -8.47 -8.68 -1.19
C ALA A 49 -8.81 -8.56 -2.68
N LYS A 50 -7.83 -8.21 -3.51
CA LYS A 50 -8.03 -8.08 -4.96
C LYS A 50 -8.32 -9.43 -5.64
N GLY A 51 -7.76 -10.53 -5.14
CA GLY A 51 -8.10 -11.89 -5.59
C GLY A 51 -9.58 -12.24 -5.37
N ALA A 52 -10.17 -11.80 -4.25
CA ALA A 52 -11.60 -11.94 -4.01
C ALA A 52 -12.44 -11.11 -5.01
N TRP A 53 -11.96 -9.95 -5.44
CA TRP A 53 -12.66 -9.11 -6.42
C TRP A 53 -12.65 -9.73 -7.82
N PHE A 54 -11.56 -10.41 -8.19
CA PHE A 54 -11.49 -11.18 -9.43
C PHE A 54 -12.58 -12.27 -9.47
N ALA A 55 -12.81 -12.99 -8.37
CA ALA A 55 -13.89 -13.97 -8.25
C ALA A 55 -15.30 -13.36 -8.34
N LEU A 56 -15.44 -12.06 -8.08
CA LEU A 56 -16.70 -11.30 -8.20
C LEU A 56 -16.91 -10.69 -9.60
N GLY A 57 -16.03 -10.98 -10.57
CA GLY A 57 -16.18 -10.54 -11.96
C GLY A 57 -15.64 -9.15 -12.27
N TYR A 58 -14.81 -8.57 -11.39
CA TYR A 58 -14.12 -7.30 -11.68
C TYR A 58 -13.00 -7.50 -12.74
N PRO A 59 -12.74 -6.50 -13.61
CA PRO A 59 -11.72 -6.62 -14.66
C PRO A 59 -10.30 -6.89 -14.11
N TYR A 60 -9.48 -7.66 -14.82
CA TYR A 60 -8.11 -7.99 -14.38
C TYR A 60 -7.18 -6.76 -14.26
N ASP A 61 -7.32 -5.79 -15.18
CA ASP A 61 -6.58 -4.51 -15.16
C ASP A 61 -6.79 -3.71 -13.86
N PHE A 62 -7.92 -3.97 -13.20
CA PHE A 62 -8.32 -3.37 -11.93
C PHE A 62 -7.56 -3.95 -10.72
N VAL A 63 -7.00 -5.16 -10.87
CA VAL A 63 -6.48 -6.00 -9.78
C VAL A 63 -4.95 -5.96 -9.74
N VAL A 64 -4.28 -5.91 -10.90
CA VAL A 64 -2.87 -6.36 -11.01
C VAL A 64 -1.82 -5.30 -10.75
N VAL A 65 -2.19 -4.04 -10.55
CA VAL A 65 -1.21 -2.99 -10.27
C VAL A 65 -1.02 -2.78 -8.75
N PRO A 66 0.11 -3.24 -8.20
CA PRO A 66 0.70 -2.57 -7.04
C PRO A 66 2.22 -2.37 -7.16
N VAL A 67 2.70 -1.12 -7.03
CA VAL A 67 4.14 -0.76 -6.97
C VAL A 67 4.42 0.01 -5.67
N TRP A 68 3.94 -0.48 -4.53
CA TRP A 68 4.11 0.24 -3.26
C TRP A 68 5.45 -0.03 -2.57
N ILE A 69 6.05 -1.20 -2.79
CA ILE A 69 7.32 -1.58 -2.16
C ILE A 69 8.43 -0.58 -2.51
N PRO A 70 8.65 -0.19 -3.79
CA PRO A 70 9.63 0.84 -4.11
C PRO A 70 9.34 2.18 -3.43
N SER A 71 8.06 2.60 -3.36
CA SER A 71 7.68 3.86 -2.69
C SER A 71 7.96 3.83 -1.20
N ALA A 72 7.72 2.71 -0.52
CA ALA A 72 7.98 2.56 0.91
C ALA A 72 9.48 2.44 1.22
N MET A 73 10.25 1.79 0.34
CA MET A 73 11.71 1.80 0.39
C MET A 73 12.26 3.22 0.25
N LEU A 74 11.73 4.01 -0.69
CA LEU A 74 12.10 5.42 -0.84
C LEU A 74 11.70 6.26 0.39
N LEU A 75 10.56 5.96 1.01
CA LEU A 75 10.14 6.63 2.25
C LEU A 75 11.10 6.32 3.41
N ASP A 76 11.47 5.05 3.60
CA ASP A 76 12.51 4.66 4.56
C ASP A 76 13.81 5.40 4.27
N LEU A 77 14.32 5.31 3.03
CA LEU A 77 15.60 5.91 2.64
C LEU A 77 15.62 7.43 2.85
N SER A 78 14.58 8.14 2.41
CA SER A 78 14.48 9.60 2.55
C SER A 78 14.38 10.03 4.00
N TYR A 79 13.60 9.31 4.83
CA TYR A 79 13.52 9.59 6.25
C TYR A 79 14.87 9.41 6.93
N TRP A 80 15.58 8.31 6.66
CA TRP A 80 16.87 8.03 7.28
C TRP A 80 18.01 8.89 6.76
N ALA A 81 17.95 9.32 5.51
CA ALA A 81 18.92 10.28 4.96
C ALA A 81 18.78 11.69 5.57
N THR A 82 17.60 12.04 6.07
CA THR A 82 17.31 13.38 6.65
C THR A 82 17.31 13.40 8.18
N ARG A 83 17.29 12.23 8.82
CA ARG A 83 17.40 12.09 10.27
C ARG A 83 18.84 12.39 10.69
N ARG A 84 19.06 13.60 11.22
CA ARG A 84 20.34 14.01 11.85
C ARG A 84 20.45 13.45 13.27
#